data_AF-A0A349JNX3-F1
#
_entry.id   AF-A0A349JNX3-F1
#
_cell.length_a   1.000
_cell.length_b   1.000
_cell.length_c   1.000
_cell.angle_alpha   90.00
_cell.angle_beta   90.00
_cell.angle_gamma   90.00
#
_symmetry.space_group_name_H-M   'P 1'
#
loop_
_entity.id
_entity.type
_entity.pdbx_description
1 polymer ?
#
loop_
_entity_poly.entity_id
_entity_poly.type
_entity_poly.pdbx_seq_one_letter_code
_entity_poly.pdbx_strand_id
1 'polypeptide(L)' 'HEALLSEPTSEQEEGTIIQELERGYTLGDRVLRHAKVKVAAAGLSVVASDENPDSSES' A
#
# COMPACT_ATOMS: atom_id res chain seq x y z
N HIS A 1 3.34 -9.45 5.99
CA HIS A 1 2.58 -9.45 4.73
C HIS A 1 3.41 -8.70 3.70
N GLU A 2 3.34 -9.08 2.43
CA GLU A 2 4.12 -8.47 1.36
C GLU A 2 3.15 -7.87 0.34
N ALA A 3 3.19 -6.55 0.18
CA ALA A 3 2.35 -5.85 -0.78
C ALA A 3 3.02 -5.90 -2.16
N LEU A 4 2.42 -6.63 -3.11
CA LEU A 4 2.96 -6.75 -4.47
C LEU A 4 2.32 -5.79 -5.46
N LEU A 5 1.07 -5.42 -5.21
CA LEU A 5 0.25 -4.61 -6.10
C LEU A 5 -0.45 -3.55 -5.27
N SER A 6 -0.59 -2.36 -5.85
CA SER A 6 -1.34 -1.27 -5.27
C SER A 6 -2.42 -0.83 -6.24
N GLU A 7 -3.66 -0.67 -5.77
CA GLU A 7 -4.78 -0.23 -6.59
C GLU A 7 -5.31 1.12 -6.08
N PRO A 8 -5.40 2.16 -6.93
CA PRO A 8 -5.91 3.46 -6.51
C PRO A 8 -7.41 3.36 -6.26
N THR A 9 -7.82 3.48 -5.00
CA THR A 9 -9.24 3.45 -4.61
C THR A 9 -9.52 4.50 -3.56
N SER A 10 -10.73 5.08 -3.61
CA SER A 10 -11.24 5.98 -2.56
C SER A 10 -12.15 5.26 -1.57
N GLU A 11 -12.37 3.96 -1.75
CA GLU A 11 -13.22 3.16 -0.86
C GLU A 11 -12.49 2.78 0.44
N GLN A 12 -11.16 2.69 0.39
CA GLN A 12 -10.30 2.20 1.47
C GLN A 12 -9.11 3.13 1.68
N GLU A 13 -8.65 3.23 2.92
CA GLU A 13 -7.48 4.05 3.27
C GLU A 13 -6.19 3.49 2.66
N GLU A 14 -5.23 4.36 2.37
CA GLU A 14 -3.93 3.95 1.86
C GLU A 14 -3.26 2.91 2.76
N GLY A 15 -2.72 1.85 2.16
CA GLY A 15 -2.10 0.74 2.86
C GLY A 15 -3.07 -0.33 3.34
N THR A 16 -4.38 -0.15 3.14
CA THR A 16 -5.39 -1.16 3.47
C THR A 16 -5.29 -2.35 2.51
N ILE A 17 -5.41 -3.57 3.02
CA ILE A 17 -5.42 -4.77 2.17
C ILE A 17 -6.76 -4.88 1.44
N ILE A 18 -6.74 -4.72 0.11
CA ILE A 18 -7.90 -4.90 -0.76
C ILE A 18 -8.15 -6.39 -1.00
N GLN A 19 -7.09 -7.14 -1.31
CA GLN A 19 -7.22 -8.53 -1.71
C GLN A 19 -5.98 -9.36 -1.35
N GLU A 20 -6.20 -10.55 -0.79
CA GLU A 20 -5.15 -11.56 -0.62
C GLU A 20 -4.95 -12.34 -1.93
N LEU A 21 -3.74 -12.26 -2.50
CA LEU A 21 -3.38 -12.92 -3.75
C LEU A 21 -2.83 -14.31 -3.48
N GLU A 22 -1.97 -14.42 -2.47
CA GLU A 22 -1.47 -15.70 -1.99
C GLU A 22 -1.40 -15.72 -0.46
N ARG A 23 -1.89 -16.82 0.12
CA ARG A 23 -1.90 -16.99 1.57
C ARG A 23 -0.49 -17.14 2.15
N GLY A 24 -0.26 -16.48 3.28
CA GLY A 24 0.97 -16.64 4.06
C GLY A 24 0.93 -17.92 4.89
N TYR A 25 2.12 -18.39 5.31
CA TYR A 25 2.24 -19.57 6.18
C TYR A 25 3.18 -19.29 7.34
N THR A 26 2.79 -19.76 8.52
CA THR A 26 3.59 -19.76 9.74
C THR A 26 3.66 -21.19 10.29
N LEU A 27 4.79 -21.53 10.91
CA LEU A 27 5.01 -22.80 11.59
C LEU A 27 5.46 -22.49 13.02
N GLY A 28 4.52 -22.59 13.98
CA GLY A 28 4.71 -22.08 15.33
C GLY A 28 4.98 -20.58 15.29
N ASP A 29 6.07 -20.16 15.92
CA ASP A 29 6.52 -18.76 15.95
C ASP A 29 7.32 -18.33 14.70
N ARG A 30 7.61 -19.27 13.79
CA ARG A 30 8.40 -19.00 12.59
C ARG A 30 7.52 -18.66 11.39
N VAL A 31 7.72 -17.49 10.81
CA VAL A 31 7.13 -17.15 9.51
C VAL A 31 7.89 -17.89 8.41
N LEU A 32 7.19 -18.75 7.65
CA LEU A 32 7.75 -19.45 6.49
C LEU A 32 7.66 -18.56 5.25
N ARG A 33 6.52 -17.89 5.09
CA ARG A 33 6.27 -16.97 3.98
C ARG A 33 5.19 -15.98 4.35
N HIS A 34 5.44 -14.70 4.06
CA HIS A 34 4.41 -13.68 4.20
C HIS A 34 3.32 -13.86 3.13
N ALA A 35 2.08 -13.54 3.48
CA ALA A 35 1.01 -13.49 2.47
C ALA A 35 1.31 -12.38 1.47
N LYS A 36 1.02 -12.62 0.20
CA LYS A 36 1.10 -11.61 -0.85
C LYS A 36 -0.25 -10.97 -0.99
N VAL A 37 -0.28 -9.65 -0.92
CA VAL A 37 -1.52 -8.88 -0.88
C VAL A 37 -1.48 -7.76 -1.90
N LYS A 38 -2.67 -7.38 -2.37
CA LYS A 38 -2.92 -6.12 -3.04
C LYS A 38 -3.41 -5.12 -2.00
N VAL A 39 -2.80 -3.93 -1.98
CA VAL A 39 -3.17 -2.86 -1.05
C VAL A 39 -3.82 -1.69 -1.78
N ALA A 40 -4.60 -0.90 -1.06
CA ALA A 40 -5.10 0.37 -1.52
C ALA A 40 -3.95 1.36 -1.60
N ALA A 41 -3.74 1.91 -2.79
CA ALA A 41 -3.01 3.16 -2.95
C ALA A 41 -3.97 4.31 -2.66
N ALA A 42 -3.42 5.47 -2.26
CA ALA A 42 -4.16 6.71 -2.20
C ALA A 42 -4.95 6.90 -3.50
N GLY A 43 -6.27 6.64 -3.43
CA GLY A 43 -7.18 7.01 -4.50
C GLY A 43 -7.11 8.52 -4.66
N LEU A 44 -7.42 9.00 -5.87
CA LEU A 44 -7.49 10.42 -6.21
C LEU A 44 -8.61 11.17 -5.44
N SER A 45 -8.75 10.98 -4.13
CA SER A 45 -9.52 11.84 -3.24
C SER A 45 -8.69 13.05 -2.86
N VAL A 46 -8.60 14.00 -3.80
CA VAL A 46 -8.51 15.46 -3.58
C VAL A 46 -7.56 15.92 -2.45
N VAL A 47 -6.35 15.38 -2.33
CA VAL A 47 -5.26 16.03 -1.55
C VAL A 47 -3.89 15.72 -2.15
N ALA A 48 -3.72 15.87 -3.46
CA ALA A 48 -2.40 16.16 -4.01
C ALA A 48 -2.11 17.67 -3.81
N SER A 49 -2.06 18.09 -2.55
CA SER A 49 -1.48 19.36 -2.12
C SER A 49 -0.19 19.04 -1.39
N ASP A 50 0.72 18.33 -2.05
CA ASP A 50 2.13 18.39 -1.68
C ASP A 50 2.68 19.68 -2.30
N GLU A 51 2.33 20.79 -1.67
CA GLU A 51 3.11 22.02 -1.80
C GLU A 51 4.50 21.71 -1.25
N ASN A 52 5.47 21.57 -2.16
CA ASN A 52 6.85 21.89 -1.86
C ASN A 52 7.25 23.12 -2.69
N PRO A 53 7.00 24.34 -2.18
CA PRO A 53 7.45 25.57 -2.81
C PRO A 53 8.86 25.89 -2.31
N ASP A 54 9.89 25.10 -2.64
CA ASP A 54 11.27 25.60 -2.49
C ASP A 54 12.33 24.80 -3.26
N SER A 55 12.76 25.33 -4.40
CA SER A 55 14.19 25.57 -4.59
C SER A 55 14.42 26.60 -5.69
N SER A 56 14.77 27.77 -5.18
CA SER A 56 15.26 29.00 -5.81
C SER A 56 16.30 28.81 -6.93
N GLU A 57 16.19 29.73 -7.91
CA GLU A 57 17.23 30.35 -8.75
C GLU A 57 18.63 29.70 -8.86
N SER A 58 19.06 29.43 -10.10
CA SER A 58 20.24 30.09 -10.75
C SER A 58 20.41 29.62 -12.21
#